data_AF-A0A538CQ55-F1
#
_entry.id   AF-A0A538CQ55-F1
#
_cell.length_a   1.000
_cell.length_b   1.000
_cell.length_c   1.000
_cell.angle_alpha   90.00
_cell.angle_beta   90.00
_cell.angle_gamma   90.00
#
_symmetry.space_group_name_H-M   'P 1'
#
loop_
_entity.id
_entity.type
_entity.pdbx_description
1 polymer ?
#
loop_
_entity_poly.entity_id
_entity_poly.type
_entity_poly.pdbx_seq_one_letter_code
_entity_poly.pdbx_strand_id
1 'polypeptide(L)'
;MDTSRVRLPAGVGASYEVYVNGIRQQPGRDFDRLGDELLFRRALAQEGRLGPIRWLSMLLGVAGTYRKHETVDVIYEVEGRRTVATLTPNSGV
;
A
#
# COMPACT_ATOMS: atom_id res chain seq x y z
N MET A 1 -17.99 0.23 3.43
CA MET A 1 -17.00 1.00 2.66
C MET A 1 -15.67 0.36 2.95
N ASP A 2 -15.01 -0.21 1.93
CA ASP A 2 -13.75 -0.90 2.16
C ASP A 2 -12.63 0.14 2.25
N THR A 3 -11.91 0.13 3.38
CA THR A 3 -10.81 1.07 3.67
C THR A 3 -9.55 0.29 3.99
N SER A 4 -8.39 0.84 3.66
CA SER A 4 -7.10 0.25 4.02
C SER A 4 -6.27 1.18 4.89
N ARG A 5 -5.48 0.58 5.78
CA ARG A 5 -4.58 1.29 6.68
C ARG A 5 -3.13 0.94 6.38
N VAL A 6 -2.26 1.94 6.48
CA VAL A 6 -0.82 1.78 6.35
C VAL A 6 -0.16 2.56 7.48
N ARG A 7 0.83 1.95 8.15
CA ARG A 7 1.59 2.61 9.21
C ARG A 7 2.78 3.36 8.64
N LEU A 8 2.88 4.65 8.97
CA LEU A 8 4.00 5.51 8.64
C LEU A 8 5.23 5.15 9.48
N PRO A 9 6.43 5.20 8.90
CA PRO A 9 7.68 5.14 9.67
C PRO A 9 7.78 6.26 10.71
N ALA A 10 8.51 5.99 11.79
CA ALA A 10 8.95 7.03 12.70
C ALA A 10 9.81 8.05 11.94
N GLY A 11 9.58 9.35 12.20
CA GLY A 11 10.29 10.44 11.51
C GLY A 11 9.53 11.06 10.34
N VAL A 12 8.40 10.48 9.91
CA VAL A 12 7.52 11.16 8.95
C VAL A 12 6.82 12.35 9.63
N GLY A 13 7.36 13.54 9.37
CA GLY A 13 6.83 14.82 9.84
C GLY A 13 5.51 15.22 9.15
N ALA A 14 5.13 16.50 9.26
CA ALA A 14 3.88 17.01 8.68
C ALA A 14 3.88 17.05 7.14
N SER A 15 5.07 17.16 6.52
CA SER A 15 5.25 17.26 5.07
C SER A 15 5.75 15.93 4.50
N TYR A 16 4.95 15.34 3.62
CA TYR A 16 5.27 14.09 2.93
C TYR A 16 4.40 13.95 1.67
N GLU A 17 4.83 13.10 0.75
CA GLU A 17 4.07 12.71 -0.43
C GLU A 17 3.74 11.22 -0.36
N VAL A 18 2.59 10.84 -0.91
CA VAL A 18 2.11 9.46 -0.92
C VAL A 18 1.84 9.05 -2.36
N TYR A 19 2.33 7.88 -2.73
CA TYR A 19 2.11 7.27 -4.03
C TYR A 19 1.59 5.84 -3.85
N VAL A 20 0.60 5.45 -4.63
CA VAL A 20 0.13 4.06 -4.71
C VAL A 20 0.52 3.53 -6.08
N ASN A 21 1.40 2.52 -6.13
CA ASN A 21 1.99 2.00 -7.37
C ASN A 21 2.53 3.12 -8.28
N GLY A 22 3.20 4.12 -7.70
CA GLY A 22 3.73 5.28 -8.42
C GLY A 22 2.71 6.37 -8.78
N ILE A 23 1.42 6.21 -8.46
CA ILE A 23 0.39 7.23 -8.71
C ILE A 23 0.23 8.12 -7.49
N ARG A 24 0.43 9.43 -7.66
CA ARG A 24 0.34 10.42 -6.56
C ARG A 24 -1.06 10.46 -5.95
N GLN A 25 -1.11 10.38 -4.63
CA GLN A 25 -2.33 10.48 -3.82
C GLN A 25 -2.41 11.84 -3.12
N GLN A 26 -3.63 12.30 -2.87
CA GLN A 26 -3.92 13.60 -2.26
C GLN A 26 -4.52 13.43 -0.85
N PRO A 27 -3.96 14.05 0.20
CA PRO A 27 -4.58 14.12 1.52
C PRO A 27 -6.00 14.73 1.44
N GLY A 28 -6.94 14.25 2.25
CA GLY A 28 -8.33 14.76 2.27
C GLY A 28 -9.19 14.33 1.07
N ARG A 29 -8.59 13.86 -0.04
CA ARG A 29 -9.29 13.23 -1.17
C ARG A 29 -9.09 11.72 -1.28
N ASP A 30 -7.87 11.24 -1.14
CA ASP A 30 -7.53 9.83 -1.36
C ASP A 30 -7.26 9.08 -0.04
N PHE A 31 -6.66 9.78 0.94
CA PHE A 31 -6.45 9.28 2.30
C PHE A 31 -6.52 10.39 3.35
N ASP A 32 -6.68 10.02 4.62
CA ASP A 32 -6.55 10.90 5.78
C ASP A 32 -5.43 10.39 6.69
N ARG A 33 -4.76 11.29 7.42
CA ARG A 33 -3.75 10.92 8.43
C ARG A 33 -4.39 10.84 9.81
N LEU A 34 -4.19 9.71 10.48
CA LEU A 34 -4.59 9.50 11.88
C LEU A 34 -3.36 9.09 12.68
N GLY A 35 -2.74 10.04 13.38
CA GLY A 35 -1.50 9.80 14.12
C GLY A 35 -0.35 9.36 13.19
N ASP A 36 0.13 8.13 13.38
CA ASP A 36 1.15 7.48 12.55
C ASP A 36 0.55 6.55 11.48
N GLU A 37 -0.75 6.64 11.19
CA GLU A 37 -1.39 5.83 10.15
C GLU A 37 -1.98 6.69 9.02
N LEU A 38 -1.97 6.14 7.80
CA LEU A 38 -2.73 6.64 6.68
C LEU A 38 -3.96 5.76 6.48
N LEU A 39 -5.14 6.38 6.53
CA LEU A 39 -6.43 5.75 6.25
C LEU A 39 -6.86 6.06 4.82
N PHE A 40 -6.79 5.07 3.94
CA PHE A 40 -7.25 5.19 2.56
C PHE A 40 -8.76 5.03 2.48
N ARG A 41 -9.40 5.88 1.67
CA ARG A 41 -10.86 5.83 1.40
C ARG A 41 -11.28 4.68 0.48
N ARG A 42 -10.33 3.84 0.05
CA ARG A 42 -10.56 2.61 -0.70
C ARG A 42 -9.73 1.47 -0.13
N ALA A 43 -10.12 0.24 -0.44
CA ALA A 43 -9.26 -0.92 -0.25
C ALA A 43 -8.06 -0.86 -1.18
N LEU A 44 -6.89 -1.18 -0.62
CA LEU A 44 -5.66 -1.45 -1.33
C LEU A 44 -5.51 -2.96 -1.45
N ALA A 45 -5.31 -3.46 -2.67
CA ALA A 45 -5.28 -4.89 -2.93
C ALA A 45 -4.03 -5.54 -2.30
N GLN A 46 -4.27 -6.52 -1.41
CA GLN A 46 -3.28 -7.47 -0.94
C GLN A 46 -3.80 -8.88 -1.19
N GLU A 47 -3.54 -9.43 -2.38
CA GLU A 47 -3.86 -10.84 -2.59
C GLU A 47 -2.85 -11.72 -1.82
N GLY A 48 -3.33 -12.67 -1.02
CA GLY A 48 -2.49 -13.55 -0.22
C GLY A 48 -1.65 -14.54 -1.06
N ARG A 49 -0.87 -15.41 -0.40
CA ARG A 49 -0.15 -16.49 -1.10
C ARG A 49 -1.14 -17.37 -1.87
N LEU A 50 -0.81 -17.71 -3.11
CA LEU A 50 -1.61 -18.64 -3.90
C LEU A 50 -1.74 -19.98 -3.16
N GLY A 51 -2.97 -20.48 -3.03
CA GLY A 51 -3.18 -21.86 -2.60
C GLY A 51 -2.54 -22.85 -3.60
N PRO A 52 -2.02 -23.99 -3.13
CA PRO A 52 -1.24 -24.93 -3.97
C PRO A 52 -2.02 -25.43 -5.19
N ILE A 53 -3.35 -25.58 -5.06
CA ILE A 53 -4.24 -25.99 -6.16
C ILE A 53 -4.31 -24.92 -7.26
N ARG A 54 -4.41 -23.63 -6.88
CA ARG A 54 -4.45 -22.51 -7.83
C ARG A 54 -3.11 -22.36 -8.53
N TRP A 55 -2.00 -22.52 -7.81
CA TRP A 55 -0.67 -22.57 -8.41
C TRP A 55 -0.53 -23.73 -9.41
N LEU A 56 -0.99 -24.95 -9.07
CA LEU A 56 -0.95 -26.11 -9.97
C LEU A 56 -1.79 -25.87 -11.23
N SER A 57 -2.95 -25.24 -11.11
CA SER A 57 -3.78 -24.89 -12.27
C SER A 57 -3.12 -23.87 -13.20
N MET A 58 -2.32 -22.94 -12.67
CA MET A 58 -1.53 -22.01 -13.47
C MET A 58 -0.36 -22.72 -14.15
N LEU A 59 0.34 -23.62 -13.45
CA LEU A 59 1.43 -24.42 -14.01
C LEU A 59 0.94 -25.29 -15.18
N LEU A 60 -0.26 -25.84 -15.08
CA LEU A 60 -0.90 -26.65 -16.13
C LEU A 60 -1.52 -25.80 -17.27
N GLY A 61 -1.40 -24.47 -17.22
CA GLY A 61 -1.94 -23.57 -18.25
C GLY A 61 -3.46 -23.39 -18.23
N VAL A 62 -4.14 -23.85 -17.17
CA VAL A 62 -5.61 -23.88 -17.05
C VAL A 62 -6.16 -22.55 -16.51
N ALA A 63 -5.36 -21.77 -15.78
CA ALA A 63 -5.77 -20.48 -15.23
C ALA A 63 -4.66 -19.43 -15.39
N GLY A 64 -5.04 -18.21 -15.80
CA GLY A 64 -4.13 -17.05 -15.82
C GLY A 64 -4.79 -15.85 -15.15
N THR A 65 -4.21 -15.36 -14.04
CA THR A 65 -4.62 -14.09 -13.43
C THR A 65 -3.39 -13.33 -12.96
N TYR A 66 -3.28 -12.06 -13.37
CA TYR A 66 -2.27 -11.12 -12.88
C TYR A 66 -2.53 -10.82 -11.40
N ARG A 67 -1.50 -10.94 -10.54
CA ARG A 67 -1.64 -10.67 -9.09
C ARG A 67 -1.79 -9.17 -8.85
N LYS A 68 -2.78 -8.78 -8.04
CA LYS A 68 -2.93 -7.40 -7.59
C LYS A 68 -2.30 -7.23 -6.22
N HIS A 69 -1.07 -6.74 -6.19
CA HIS A 69 -0.43 -6.21 -4.99
C HIS A 69 -0.26 -4.71 -5.19
N GLU A 70 -0.88 -3.91 -4.34
CA GLU A 70 -0.66 -2.46 -4.31
C GLU A 70 0.35 -2.11 -3.23
N THR A 71 1.40 -1.36 -3.61
CA THR A 71 2.39 -0.80 -2.69
C THR A 71 2.13 0.68 -2.46
N VAL A 72 2.46 1.15 -1.25
CA VAL A 72 2.36 2.57 -0.88
C VAL A 72 3.75 3.12 -0.63
N ASP A 73 4.19 4.06 -1.46
CA ASP A 73 5.46 4.75 -1.29
C ASP A 73 5.23 6.09 -0.61
N VAL A 74 5.95 6.34 0.48
CA VAL A 74 5.92 7.60 1.21
C VAL A 74 7.26 8.28 1.06
N ILE A 75 7.23 9.50 0.52
CA ILE A 75 8.41 10.36 0.37
C ILE A 75 8.36 11.42 1.45
N TYR A 76 9.42 11.55 2.22
CA TYR A 76 9.52 12.50 3.33
C TYR A 76 10.95 12.98 3.50
N GLU A 77 11.13 14.05 4.28
CA GLU A 77 12.44 14.60 4.60
C GLU A 77 12.84 14.25 6.03
N VAL A 78 14.06 13.79 6.21
CA VAL A 78 14.70 13.57 7.52
C VAL A 78 16.07 14.22 7.48
N GLU A 79 16.31 15.18 8.39
CA GLU A 79 17.58 15.90 8.48
C GLU A 79 18.06 16.50 7.13
N GLY A 80 17.16 17.11 6.36
CA GLY A 80 17.50 17.68 5.05
C GLY A 80 17.67 16.67 3.92
N ARG A 81 17.48 15.36 4.18
CA ARG A 81 17.60 14.30 3.18
C ARG A 81 16.23 13.77 2.78
N ARG A 82 16.00 13.68 1.47
CA ARG A 82 14.80 13.05 0.90
C ARG A 82 14.91 11.53 1.05
N THR A 83 13.93 10.92 1.71
CA THR A 83 13.83 9.49 1.98
C THR A 83 12.54 8.93 1.38
N VAL A 84 12.60 7.68 0.94
CA VAL A 84 11.45 6.92 0.44
C VAL A 84 11.26 5.69 1.32
N ALA A 85 10.04 5.46 1.79
CA ALA A 85 9.64 4.24 2.45
C ALA A 85 8.53 3.55 1.67
N THR A 86 8.74 2.29 1.29
CA THR A 86 7.71 1.45 0.67
C THR A 86 6.99 0.67 1.76
N LEU A 87 5.68 0.81 1.81
CA LEU A 87 4.80 0.30 2.84
C LEU A 87 3.79 -0.64 2.22
N THR A 88 3.47 -1.70 2.93
CA THR A 88 2.38 -2.61 2.57
C THR A 88 1.15 -2.25 3.42
N PRO A 89 -0.07 -2.34 2.84
CA PRO A 89 -1.29 -2.27 3.64
C PRO A 89 -1.21 -3.25 4.82
N ASN A 90 -1.67 -2.85 6.00
CA ASN A 90 -1.96 -3.84 7.01
C ASN A 90 -3.29 -4.48 6.64
N SER A 91 -3.29 -5.80 6.47
CA SER A 91 -4.53 -6.58 6.50
C SER A 91 -5.11 -6.40 7.91
N GLY A 92 -6.07 -5.49 8.07
CA GLY A 92 -6.82 -5.37 9.31
C GLY A 92 -7.50 -6.71 9.60
N VAL A 93 -7.26 -7.25 10.79
CA VAL A 93 -7.96 -8.41 11.37
C VAL A 93 -9.47 -8.18 11.41
#